data_AF-Q30YK4-F1
#
_entry.id   AF-Q30YK4-F1
#
_cell.length_a   1.000
_cell.length_b   1.000
_cell.length_c   1.000
_cell.angle_alpha   90.00
_cell.angle_beta   90.00
_cell.angle_gamma   90.00
#
_symmetry.space_group_name_H-M   'P 1'
#
loop_
_entity.id
_entity.type
_entity.pdbx_description
1 polymer ?
#
loop_
_entity_poly.entity_id
_entity_poly.type
_entity_poly.pdbx_seq_one_letter_code
_entity_poly.pdbx_strand_id
1 'polypeptide(L)'
;MDMKQLSDMHPLYSRLTGQVIWLLFEENDARQEDIDAFMDLVLQRKERELDTMRALLENPALYLRVELQDVPCLSGTIQSRDELSGDMLPPGSPCGIQTALPPACSCCAALHGHVLPASHPQLLRYMPPYGLGCRCTPRAITAQEATGAPLLTAKPLPPQKLHCDSGWLFHMCWAQHTARTGSGMP
;
A
#
# COMPACT_ATOMS: atom_id res chain seq x y z
N MET A 1 -9.40 10.77 18.94
CA MET A 1 -8.37 11.63 18.28
C MET A 1 -8.81 11.91 16.85
N ASP A 2 -8.44 13.06 16.27
CA ASP A 2 -8.74 13.35 14.86
C ASP A 2 -7.68 12.74 13.89
N MET A 3 -7.99 12.71 12.58
CA MET A 3 -7.11 12.13 11.55
C MET A 3 -5.77 12.85 11.44
N LYS A 4 -5.74 14.17 11.66
CA LYS A 4 -4.51 14.96 11.55
C LYS A 4 -3.56 14.60 12.69
N GLN A 5 -4.07 14.55 13.92
CA GLN A 5 -3.32 14.12 15.10
C GLN A 5 -2.72 12.73 14.92
N LEU A 6 -3.49 11.77 14.40
CA LEU A 6 -3.00 10.41 14.13
C LEU A 6 -1.92 10.40 13.04
N SER A 7 -2.12 11.16 11.96
CA SER A 7 -1.15 11.30 10.87
C SER A 7 0.19 11.88 11.35
N ASP A 8 0.15 12.90 12.22
CA ASP A 8 1.34 13.57 12.77
C ASP A 8 2.14 12.65 13.71
N MET A 9 1.49 11.66 14.34
CA MET A 9 2.11 10.67 15.21
C MET A 9 2.75 9.50 14.46
N HIS A 10 2.26 9.18 13.26
CA HIS A 10 2.78 8.06 12.47
C HIS A 10 4.07 8.48 11.74
N PRO A 11 5.22 7.79 11.91
CA PRO A 11 6.48 8.34 11.44
C PRO A 11 6.63 8.37 9.91
N LEU A 12 5.84 7.61 9.14
CA LEU A 12 5.73 7.81 7.68
C LEU A 12 4.83 9.00 7.33
N TYR A 13 3.64 9.09 7.93
CA TYR A 13 2.61 10.04 7.48
C TYR A 13 2.92 11.47 7.88
N SER A 14 3.65 11.67 8.98
CA SER A 14 4.13 12.99 9.39
C SER A 14 5.13 13.61 8.40
N ARG A 15 5.80 12.77 7.58
CA ARG A 15 6.70 13.23 6.51
C ARG A 15 6.02 13.39 5.16
N LEU A 16 4.81 12.87 4.99
CA LEU A 16 4.11 12.84 3.71
C LEU A 16 3.35 14.16 3.49
N THR A 17 4.08 15.24 3.25
CA THR A 17 3.52 16.56 2.91
C THR A 17 3.23 16.66 1.42
N GLY A 18 2.38 17.62 1.02
CA GLY A 18 2.11 17.88 -0.39
C GLY A 18 3.39 18.19 -1.20
N GLN A 19 4.35 18.90 -0.60
CA GLN A 19 5.65 19.17 -1.22
C GLN A 19 6.49 17.90 -1.40
N VAL A 20 6.51 17.00 -0.41
CA VAL A 20 7.24 15.72 -0.52
C VAL A 20 6.61 14.82 -1.57
N ILE A 21 5.28 14.76 -1.62
CA ILE A 21 4.54 14.02 -2.64
C ILE A 21 4.87 14.58 -4.03
N TRP A 22 4.81 15.91 -4.20
CA TRP A 22 5.08 16.55 -5.47
C TRP A 22 6.51 16.34 -5.95
N LEU A 23 7.52 16.54 -5.08
CA LEU A 23 8.92 16.26 -5.40
C LEU A 23 9.12 14.81 -5.80
N LEU A 24 8.48 13.87 -5.09
CA LEU A 24 8.56 12.45 -5.41
C LEU A 24 7.99 12.14 -6.81
N PHE A 25 6.95 12.84 -7.24
CA PHE A 25 6.39 12.69 -8.59
C PHE A 25 7.24 13.37 -9.66
N GLU A 26 7.72 14.58 -9.38
CA GLU A 26 8.54 15.37 -10.29
C GLU A 26 9.88 14.68 -10.58
N GLU A 27 10.57 14.17 -9.55
CA GLU A 27 11.85 13.44 -9.69
C GLU A 27 11.72 12.15 -10.52
N ASN A 28 10.49 11.72 -10.82
CA ASN A 28 10.18 10.46 -11.52
C ASN A 28 9.50 10.64 -12.86
N ASP A 29 9.34 11.89 -13.33
CA ASP A 29 8.60 12.21 -14.54
C ASP A 29 7.21 11.53 -14.56
N ALA A 30 6.56 11.45 -13.38
CA ALA A 30 5.28 10.76 -13.23
C ALA A 30 4.19 11.51 -14.02
N ARG A 31 3.40 10.77 -14.80
CA ARG A 31 2.31 11.36 -15.57
C ARG A 31 1.13 11.69 -14.64
N GLN A 32 0.31 12.67 -15.02
CA GLN A 32 -0.82 13.12 -14.19
C GLN A 32 -1.77 11.97 -13.81
N GLU A 33 -2.05 11.04 -14.73
CA GLU A 33 -2.89 9.87 -14.47
C GLU A 33 -2.32 8.95 -13.37
N ASP A 34 -0.99 8.81 -13.33
CA ASP A 34 -0.29 8.00 -12.33
C ASP A 34 -0.32 8.68 -10.96
N ILE A 35 -0.25 10.02 -10.95
CA ILE A 35 -0.41 10.85 -9.76
C ILE A 35 -1.82 10.68 -9.18
N ASP A 36 -2.86 10.80 -10.01
CA ASP A 36 -4.25 10.71 -9.56
C ASP A 36 -4.56 9.31 -9.00
N ALA A 37 -4.17 8.26 -9.71
CA ALA A 37 -4.35 6.87 -9.25
C ALA A 37 -3.60 6.58 -7.94
N PHE A 38 -2.39 7.12 -7.79
CA PHE A 38 -1.66 7.03 -6.53
C PHE A 38 -2.39 7.73 -5.39
N MET A 39 -2.83 8.97 -5.63
CA MET A 39 -3.48 9.78 -4.62
C MET A 39 -4.72 9.07 -4.09
N ASP A 40 -5.54 8.50 -4.98
CA ASP A 40 -6.72 7.72 -4.59
C ASP A 40 -6.34 6.50 -3.73
N LEU A 41 -5.37 5.71 -4.17
CA LEU A 41 -4.95 4.50 -3.46
C LEU A 41 -4.33 4.80 -2.09
N VAL A 42 -3.46 5.81 -2.01
CA VAL A 42 -2.81 6.19 -0.75
C VAL A 42 -3.77 6.87 0.20
N LEU A 43 -4.67 7.72 -0.27
CA LEU A 43 -5.67 8.34 0.61
C LEU A 43 -6.63 7.31 1.20
N GLN A 44 -7.17 6.40 0.37
CA GLN A 44 -8.06 5.34 0.82
C GLN A 44 -7.36 4.42 1.84
N ARG A 45 -6.08 4.15 1.62
CA ARG A 45 -5.30 3.30 2.51
C ARG A 45 -4.97 4.02 3.82
N LYS A 46 -4.56 5.29 3.73
CA LYS A 46 -4.25 6.13 4.88
C LYS A 46 -5.42 6.19 5.84
N GLU A 47 -6.63 6.44 5.35
CA GLU A 47 -7.82 6.49 6.19
C GLU A 47 -8.01 5.19 7.01
N ARG A 48 -7.97 4.04 6.34
CA ARG A 48 -8.14 2.71 6.96
C ARG A 48 -7.07 2.39 8.00
N GLU A 49 -5.83 2.78 7.71
CA GLU A 49 -4.69 2.54 8.59
C GLU A 49 -4.73 3.46 9.82
N LEU A 50 -5.14 4.72 9.66
CA LEU A 50 -5.34 5.65 10.79
C LEU A 50 -6.53 5.23 11.66
N ASP A 51 -7.58 4.65 11.09
CA ASP A 51 -8.68 4.07 11.87
C ASP A 51 -8.22 2.90 12.73
N THR A 52 -7.40 2.02 12.15
CA THR A 52 -6.77 0.91 12.90
C THR A 52 -5.85 1.45 14.00
N MET A 53 -5.11 2.53 13.71
CA MET A 53 -4.20 3.17 14.67
C MET A 53 -4.96 3.72 15.85
N ARG A 54 -6.08 4.41 15.59
CA ARG A 54 -6.98 4.93 16.61
C ARG A 54 -7.49 3.80 17.51
N ALA A 55 -8.00 2.72 16.94
CA ALA A 55 -8.51 1.58 17.70
C ALA A 55 -7.45 0.97 18.63
N LEU A 56 -6.21 0.81 18.14
CA LEU A 56 -5.10 0.28 18.94
C LEU A 56 -4.68 1.25 20.06
N LEU A 57 -4.62 2.56 19.79
CA LEU A 57 -4.26 3.55 20.80
C LEU A 57 -5.34 3.70 21.89
N GLU A 58 -6.60 3.59 21.52
CA GLU A 58 -7.74 3.72 22.45
C GLU A 58 -8.00 2.44 23.26
N ASN A 59 -7.52 1.28 22.80
CA ASN A 59 -7.72 0.01 23.49
C ASN A 59 -6.41 -0.80 23.66
N PRO A 60 -5.75 -0.71 24.84
CA PRO A 60 -4.48 -1.39 25.09
C PRO A 60 -4.60 -2.92 25.22
N ALA A 61 -5.83 -3.48 25.26
CA ALA A 61 -6.05 -4.93 25.28
C ALA A 61 -5.98 -5.57 23.88
N LEU A 62 -5.95 -4.75 22.82
CA LEU A 62 -5.81 -5.22 21.44
C LEU A 62 -4.37 -5.54 21.10
N TYR A 63 -4.20 -6.21 19.97
CA TYR A 63 -2.92 -6.51 19.34
C TYR A 63 -2.94 -5.97 17.92
N LEU A 64 -1.83 -5.37 17.50
CA LEU A 64 -1.52 -5.15 16.11
C LEU A 64 -1.10 -6.48 15.50
N ARG A 65 -1.71 -6.88 14.39
CA ARG A 65 -1.21 -7.92 13.49
C ARG A 65 -0.75 -7.28 12.18
N VAL A 66 0.40 -7.69 11.69
CA VAL A 66 0.86 -7.31 10.35
C VAL A 66 0.30 -8.30 9.34
N GLU A 67 -0.48 -7.82 8.39
CA GLU A 67 -1.02 -8.63 7.29
C GLU A 67 -0.44 -8.14 5.96
N LEU A 68 -0.46 -9.01 4.95
CA LEU A 68 -0.14 -8.62 3.59
C LEU A 68 -1.45 -8.44 2.85
N GLN A 69 -1.67 -7.25 2.32
CA GLN A 69 -2.85 -7.00 1.51
C GLN A 69 -2.66 -7.64 0.13
N ASP A 70 -3.60 -8.51 -0.23
CA ASP A 70 -3.84 -8.87 -1.62
C ASP A 70 -4.64 -7.74 -2.24
N VAL A 71 -3.96 -6.89 -3.01
CA VAL A 71 -4.66 -6.00 -3.92
C VAL A 71 -5.01 -6.84 -5.14
N PRO A 72 -6.31 -7.00 -5.47
CA PRO A 72 -6.66 -7.57 -6.75
C PRO A 72 -5.98 -6.71 -7.82
N CYS A 73 -5.35 -7.38 -8.79
CA CYS A 73 -5.02 -6.70 -10.04
C CYS A 73 -6.28 -5.95 -10.49
N LEU A 74 -6.14 -4.70 -10.95
CA LEU A 74 -7.23 -3.94 -11.59
C LEU A 74 -7.61 -4.63 -12.91
N SER A 75 -8.15 -5.83 -12.83
CA SER A 75 -8.75 -6.56 -13.93
C SER A 75 -10.24 -6.26 -13.88
N GLY A 76 -10.64 -5.18 -14.53
CA GLY A 76 -12.02 -4.68 -14.57
C GLY A 76 -12.16 -3.45 -13.70
N THR A 77 -12.24 -2.26 -14.26
CA THR A 77 -13.46 -1.82 -14.94
C THR A 77 -13.12 -0.73 -15.96
N ILE A 78 -12.95 -1.12 -17.23
CA ILE A 78 -13.36 -0.24 -18.33
C ILE A 78 -14.63 -0.88 -18.86
N GLN A 79 -15.78 -0.45 -18.35
CA GLN A 79 -17.02 -0.67 -19.10
C GLN A 79 -16.93 0.26 -20.31
N SER A 80 -16.58 -0.32 -21.45
CA SER A 80 -16.69 0.31 -22.76
C SER A 80 -18.14 0.74 -22.94
N ARG A 81 -18.41 2.03 -22.75
CA ARG A 81 -19.62 2.64 -23.27
C ARG A 81 -19.25 3.18 -24.65
N ASP A 82 -19.39 2.32 -25.65
CA ASP A 82 -19.93 2.64 -26.97
C ASP A 82 -19.83 1.40 -27.86
N GLU A 83 -20.94 0.67 -27.91
CA GLU A 83 -21.25 -0.18 -29.05
C GLU A 83 -21.53 0.72 -30.25
N LEU A 84 -20.80 0.55 -31.34
CA LEU A 84 -21.33 0.52 -32.72
C LEU A 84 -20.15 0.53 -33.70
N SER A 85 -19.81 -0.66 -34.20
CA SER A 85 -19.73 -1.01 -35.63
C SER A 85 -18.81 -2.21 -35.79
N GLY A 86 -19.32 -3.22 -36.49
CA GLY A 86 -18.76 -4.56 -36.52
C GLY A 86 -17.40 -4.64 -37.20
N ASP A 87 -16.55 -5.51 -36.65
CA ASP A 87 -15.80 -6.48 -37.42
C ASP A 87 -15.36 -7.61 -36.49
N MET A 88 -15.49 -8.85 -36.99
CA MET A 88 -15.16 -10.08 -36.28
C MET A 88 -13.69 -10.12 -35.85
N LEU A 89 -13.43 -10.07 -34.53
CA LEU A 89 -12.19 -10.56 -33.93
C LEU A 89 -12.39 -11.98 -33.37
N PRO A 90 -11.37 -12.86 -33.44
CA PRO A 90 -11.48 -14.27 -33.05
C PRO A 90 -11.66 -14.44 -31.53
N PRO A 91 -12.28 -15.55 -31.07
CA PRO A 91 -12.46 -15.80 -29.65
C PRO A 91 -11.13 -16.18 -29.00
N GLY A 92 -10.76 -15.45 -27.95
CA GLY A 92 -9.72 -15.87 -27.02
C GLY A 92 -8.31 -15.33 -27.30
N SER A 93 -8.13 -14.02 -27.17
CA SER A 93 -6.84 -13.49 -26.70
C SER A 93 -6.94 -13.35 -25.18
N PRO A 94 -6.30 -14.21 -24.36
CA PRO A 94 -6.12 -13.89 -22.97
C PRO A 94 -5.28 -12.62 -22.94
N CYS A 95 -5.76 -11.57 -22.27
CA CYS A 95 -5.00 -10.36 -22.05
C CYS A 95 -3.63 -10.78 -21.48
N GLY A 96 -2.58 -10.68 -22.30
CA GLY A 96 -1.26 -11.29 -22.08
C GLY A 96 -0.40 -10.57 -21.05
N ILE A 97 -1.01 -10.03 -20.00
CA ILE A 97 -0.31 -9.35 -18.91
C ILE A 97 -0.96 -9.76 -17.60
N GLN A 98 -0.76 -11.03 -17.22
CA GLN A 98 -0.76 -11.41 -15.81
C GLN A 98 0.55 -10.91 -15.20
N THR A 99 0.65 -9.63 -14.85
CA THR A 99 1.72 -9.19 -13.95
C THR A 99 1.13 -9.10 -12.55
N ALA A 100 1.31 -10.20 -11.81
CA ALA A 100 1.20 -10.20 -10.36
C ALA A 100 1.98 -9.01 -9.81
N LEU A 101 1.42 -8.32 -8.81
CA LEU A 101 2.17 -7.28 -8.11
C LEU A 101 3.54 -7.83 -7.68
N PRO A 102 4.59 -6.99 -7.65
CA PRO A 102 5.86 -7.42 -7.11
C PRO A 102 5.61 -8.03 -5.72
N PRO A 103 6.19 -9.21 -5.44
CA PRO A 103 6.03 -9.86 -4.15
C PRO A 103 6.45 -8.90 -3.04
N ALA A 104 5.85 -9.05 -1.85
CA ALA A 104 6.31 -8.29 -0.70
C ALA A 104 7.82 -8.52 -0.52
N CYS A 105 8.56 -7.46 -0.16
CA CYS A 105 9.99 -7.61 0.10
C CYS A 105 10.24 -8.64 1.21
N SER A 106 11.43 -9.23 1.25
CA SER A 106 11.77 -10.23 2.27
C SER A 106 11.55 -9.72 3.71
N CYS A 107 11.76 -8.43 3.95
CA CYS A 107 11.44 -7.79 5.24
C CYS A 107 9.93 -7.78 5.54
N CYS A 108 9.10 -7.34 4.59
CA CYS A 108 7.64 -7.31 4.75
C CYS A 108 7.02 -8.72 4.83
N ALA A 109 7.53 -9.65 4.04
CA ALA A 109 7.12 -11.06 4.06
C ALA A 109 7.46 -11.71 5.40
N ALA A 110 8.63 -11.42 5.97
CA ALA A 110 9.02 -11.92 7.29
C ALA A 110 8.16 -11.37 8.43
N LEU A 111 7.56 -10.19 8.28
CA LEU A 111 6.70 -9.58 9.30
C LEU A 111 5.25 -10.06 9.23
N HIS A 112 4.82 -10.64 8.11
CA HIS A 112 3.45 -11.14 7.96
C HIS A 112 3.08 -12.11 9.08
N GLY A 113 1.88 -11.95 9.63
CA GLY A 113 1.33 -12.80 10.68
C GLY A 113 1.88 -12.51 12.08
N HIS A 114 2.92 -11.69 12.22
CA HIS A 114 3.43 -11.33 13.54
C HIS A 114 2.51 -10.34 14.25
N VAL A 115 2.53 -10.40 15.58
CA VAL A 115 1.65 -9.60 16.44
C VAL A 115 2.43 -8.75 17.44
N LEU A 116 1.91 -7.59 17.79
CA LEU A 116 2.47 -6.71 18.83
C LEU A 116 1.33 -6.22 19.75
N PRO A 117 1.48 -6.29 21.08
CA PRO A 117 0.50 -5.70 21.99
C PRO A 117 0.32 -4.20 21.71
N ALA A 118 -0.93 -3.72 21.74
CA ALA A 118 -1.22 -2.30 21.59
C ALA A 118 -0.59 -1.44 22.72
N SER A 119 -0.39 -2.04 23.89
CA SER A 119 0.33 -1.43 25.02
C SER A 119 1.84 -1.24 24.80
N HIS A 120 2.39 -1.72 23.68
CA HIS A 120 3.82 -1.64 23.43
C HIS A 120 4.28 -0.18 23.24
N PRO A 121 5.34 0.29 23.95
CA PRO A 121 5.77 1.70 23.92
C PRO A 121 6.17 2.23 22.54
N GLN A 122 6.53 1.34 21.62
CA GLN A 122 6.92 1.66 20.26
C GLN A 122 5.90 1.18 19.21
N LEU A 123 4.63 0.98 19.59
CA LEU A 123 3.56 0.50 18.70
C LEU A 123 3.62 1.14 17.31
N LEU A 124 3.65 2.47 17.26
CA LEU A 124 3.63 3.25 16.01
C LEU A 124 4.89 3.07 15.15
N ARG A 125 6.00 2.61 15.73
CA ARG A 125 7.23 2.30 14.98
C ARG A 125 7.15 0.94 14.28
N TYR A 126 6.37 0.02 14.84
CA TYR A 126 6.11 -1.31 14.26
C TYR A 126 4.84 -1.35 13.42
N MET A 127 4.03 -0.29 13.46
CA MET A 127 2.80 -0.20 12.70
C MET A 127 3.07 0.05 11.22
N PRO A 128 2.54 -0.77 10.29
CA PRO A 128 2.53 -0.44 8.88
C PRO A 128 1.66 0.81 8.61
N PRO A 129 1.97 1.56 7.54
CA PRO A 129 2.84 1.19 6.43
C PRO A 129 4.31 1.54 6.69
N TYR A 130 5.21 0.66 6.25
CA TYR A 130 6.67 0.87 6.35
C TYR A 130 7.22 1.71 5.19
N GLY A 131 6.43 1.90 4.14
CA GLY A 131 6.73 2.84 3.07
C GLY A 131 5.60 2.97 2.09
N LEU A 132 5.70 3.92 1.17
CA LEU A 132 4.69 4.14 0.14
C LEU A 132 4.65 2.92 -0.79
N GLY A 133 3.45 2.38 -1.01
CA GLY A 133 3.25 1.17 -1.81
C GLY A 133 3.64 -0.15 -1.11
N CYS A 134 4.04 -0.12 0.17
CA CYS A 134 4.30 -1.34 0.96
C CYS A 134 3.04 -2.24 0.98
N ARG A 135 3.15 -3.56 0.94
CA ARG A 135 1.97 -4.45 1.05
C ARG A 135 1.53 -4.75 2.48
N CYS A 136 2.34 -4.40 3.48
CA CYS A 136 1.99 -4.61 4.87
C CYS A 136 0.88 -3.64 5.29
N THR A 137 -0.20 -4.18 5.85
CA THR A 137 -1.28 -3.42 6.47
C THR A 137 -1.38 -3.78 7.95
N PRO A 138 -1.70 -2.80 8.81
CA PRO A 138 -2.06 -3.09 10.18
C PRO A 138 -3.46 -3.69 10.25
N ARG A 139 -3.65 -4.63 11.17
CA ARG A 139 -4.97 -5.08 11.62
C ARG A 139 -5.02 -5.11 13.13
N ALA A 140 -6.08 -4.57 13.72
CA ALA A 140 -6.36 -4.72 15.14
C ALA A 140 -7.07 -6.06 15.38
N ILE A 141 -6.54 -6.87 16.29
CA ILE A 141 -7.09 -8.16 16.67
C ILE A 141 -7.16 -8.31 18.20
N THR A 142 -7.96 -9.26 18.66
CA THR A 142 -8.09 -9.59 20.09
C THR A 142 -6.94 -10.46 20.59
N ALA A 143 -6.76 -10.54 21.92
CA ALA A 143 -5.78 -11.44 22.54
C ALA A 143 -6.01 -12.92 22.16
N GLN A 144 -7.27 -13.33 21.99
CA GLN A 144 -7.62 -14.68 21.57
C GLN A 144 -7.13 -14.96 20.15
N GLU A 145 -7.33 -14.03 19.21
CA GLU A 145 -6.81 -14.16 17.84
C GLU A 145 -5.28 -14.10 17.76
N ALA A 146 -4.64 -13.38 18.68
CA ALA A 146 -3.17 -13.30 18.76
C ALA A 146 -2.53 -14.56 19.36
N THR A 147 -3.32 -15.47 19.94
CA THR A 147 -2.81 -16.67 20.62
C THR A 147 -2.07 -17.58 19.64
N GLY A 148 -0.81 -17.87 19.94
CA GLY A 148 0.06 -18.71 19.09
C GLY A 148 0.71 -17.99 17.91
N ALA A 149 0.40 -16.71 17.68
CA ALA A 149 1.09 -15.91 16.68
C ALA A 149 2.48 -15.46 17.19
N PRO A 150 3.49 -15.37 16.31
CA PRO A 150 4.82 -14.92 16.71
C PRO A 150 4.79 -13.44 17.10
N LEU A 151 5.38 -13.12 18.25
CA LEU A 151 5.48 -11.73 18.69
C LEU A 151 6.49 -10.96 17.83
N LEU A 152 6.16 -9.72 17.50
CA LEU A 152 7.09 -8.75 16.93
C LEU A 152 8.13 -8.36 17.99
N THR A 153 9.17 -9.18 18.10
CA THR A 153 10.36 -8.90 18.91
C THR A 153 11.53 -8.40 18.05
N ALA A 154 11.31 -8.23 16.74
CA ALA A 154 12.35 -8.02 15.75
C ALA A 154 13.07 -6.68 15.96
N LYS A 155 14.34 -6.78 16.38
CA LYS A 155 15.38 -5.83 16.00
C LYS A 155 16.03 -6.36 14.71
N PRO A 156 16.21 -5.52 13.67
CA PRO A 156 15.93 -4.09 13.62
C PRO A 156 14.44 -3.77 13.38
N LEU A 157 14.04 -2.57 13.82
CA LEU A 157 12.74 -1.98 13.48
C LEU A 157 12.54 -1.98 11.96
N PRO A 158 11.32 -2.23 11.46
CA PRO A 158 11.06 -2.14 10.04
C PRO A 158 11.41 -0.74 9.51
N PRO A 159 12.07 -0.67 8.34
CA PRO A 159 12.50 0.60 7.78
C PRO A 159 11.28 1.43 7.40
N GLN A 160 11.04 2.54 8.10
CA GLN A 160 10.00 3.50 7.73
C GLN A 160 10.52 4.47 6.67
N LYS A 161 10.70 3.99 5.44
CA LYS A 161 11.24 4.77 4.32
C LYS A 161 10.10 5.28 3.43
N LEU A 162 10.33 6.35 2.67
CA LEU A 162 9.35 6.78 1.66
C LEU A 162 9.21 5.72 0.54
N HIS A 163 10.30 5.03 0.19
CA HIS A 163 10.33 3.95 -0.80
C HIS A 163 10.95 2.67 -0.23
N CYS A 164 10.51 1.51 -0.74
CA CYS A 164 11.12 0.22 -0.41
C CYS A 164 12.14 -0.18 -1.49
N ASP A 165 13.24 -0.81 -1.06
CA ASP A 165 14.32 -1.24 -1.96
C ASP A 165 13.86 -2.34 -2.96
N SER A 166 12.74 -3.02 -2.67
CA SER A 166 12.17 -4.11 -3.50
C SER A 166 11.30 -3.64 -4.66
N GLY A 167 10.99 -2.35 -4.76
CA GLY A 167 10.11 -1.86 -5.82
C GLY A 167 9.58 -0.48 -5.53
N TRP A 168 9.77 0.39 -6.52
CA TRP A 168 9.12 1.68 -6.57
C TRP A 168 7.61 1.50 -6.67
N LEU A 169 6.87 2.35 -5.98
CA LEU A 169 5.49 2.70 -6.29
C LEU A 169 5.19 2.78 -7.82
N PHE A 170 6.10 3.31 -8.66
CA PHE A 170 5.91 3.38 -10.13
C PHE A 170 6.23 2.10 -10.89
N HIS A 171 6.84 1.10 -10.23
CA HIS A 171 7.00 -0.23 -10.82
C HIS A 171 5.76 -1.10 -10.60
N MET A 172 4.71 -0.55 -9.98
CA MET A 172 3.43 -1.24 -9.78
C MET A 172 2.60 -1.20 -11.07
N CYS A 173 1.77 -2.23 -11.29
CA CYS A 173 1.00 -2.38 -12.53
C CYS A 173 0.09 -1.18 -12.85
N TRP A 174 -0.46 -0.51 -11.84
CA TRP A 174 -1.27 0.70 -12.02
C TRP A 174 -0.45 1.88 -12.57
N ALA A 175 0.87 1.93 -12.32
CA ALA A 175 1.79 2.90 -12.89
C ALA A 175 2.42 2.46 -14.23
N GLN A 176 2.25 1.18 -14.62
CA GLN A 176 2.80 0.62 -15.85
C GLN A 176 1.86 0.71 -17.06
N HIS A 177 0.60 1.12 -16.89
CA HIS A 177 -0.41 1.24 -17.96
C HIS A 177 -0.12 2.31 -19.04
N THR A 178 1.10 2.82 -19.06
CA THR A 178 1.34 4.25 -19.02
C THR A 178 2.65 4.54 -19.76
N ALA A 179 3.65 3.68 -19.53
CA ALA A 179 4.86 3.56 -20.35
C ALA A 179 4.64 2.95 -21.76
N ARG A 180 3.51 2.27 -22.02
CA ARG A 180 3.29 1.58 -23.31
C ARG A 180 2.62 2.41 -24.40
N THR A 181 2.05 3.57 -24.07
CA THR A 181 1.43 4.45 -25.07
C THR A 181 2.40 5.51 -25.64
N GLY A 182 3.64 5.54 -25.15
CA GLY A 182 4.65 6.55 -25.52
C GLY A 182 5.79 6.10 -26.44
N SER A 183 5.82 4.85 -26.92
CA SER A 183 6.79 4.44 -27.96
C SER A 183 6.23 4.69 -29.37
N GLY A 184 5.97 5.95 -29.65
CA GLY A 184 5.59 6.47 -30.96
C GLY A 184 6.30 7.80 -31.19
N MET A 185 7.61 7.74 -31.38
CA MET A 185 8.43 8.87 -31.80
C MET A 185 8.27 9.06 -33.31
N PRO A 186 7.88 10.24 -33.82
CA PRO A 186 8.39 10.72 -35.10
C PRO A 186 9.81 11.28 -34.94
#